data_AF-A0A0N4YCH4-F1
#
_entry.id   AF-A0A0N4YCH4-F1
#
_cell.length_a   1.000
_cell.length_b   1.000
_cell.length_c   1.000
_cell.angle_alpha   90.00
_cell.angle_beta   90.00
_cell.angle_gamma   90.00
#
_symmetry.space_group_name_H-M   'P 1'
#
loop_
_entity.id
_entity.type
_entity.pdbx_description
1 polymer ?
#
loop_
_entity_poly.entity_id
_entity_poly.type
_entity_poly.pdbx_seq_one_letter_code
_entity_poly.pdbx_strand_id
1 'polypeptide(L)' 'MDWPVCSPDCNRMENMWRIVVRPVYADNKQFSSDEELKRAVVAVWDNVSDEVIRSLVGSMGNRVFDVIRENGGPIDY' A
#
# COMPACT_ATOMS: atom_id res chain seq x y z
N MET A 1 -8.55 15.91 6.83
CA MET A 1 -8.65 14.49 7.23
C MET A 1 -7.48 14.27 8.14
N ASP A 2 -7.74 14.18 9.44
CA ASP A 2 -6.68 14.13 10.44
C ASP A 2 -6.17 12.69 10.55
N TRP A 3 -4.86 12.53 10.38
CA TRP A 3 -4.19 11.25 10.42
C TRP A 3 -3.85 10.90 11.87
N PRO A 4 -4.19 9.72 12.38
CA PRO A 4 -3.70 9.31 13.69
C PRO A 4 -2.17 9.18 13.64
N VAL A 5 -1.49 9.78 14.61
CA VAL A 5 -0.04 9.68 14.74
C VAL A 5 0.35 8.21 14.90
N CYS A 6 1.42 7.77 14.22
CA CYS A 6 1.91 6.40 14.26
C CYS A 6 0.95 5.31 13.73
N SER A 7 -0.02 5.64 12.87
CA SER A 7 -0.86 4.64 12.19
C SER A 7 -0.54 4.54 10.68
N PRO A 8 0.58 3.93 10.28
CA PRO A 8 0.88 3.64 8.87
C PRO A 8 -0.20 2.76 8.24
N ASP A 9 -0.83 1.90 9.05
CA ASP A 9 -1.91 0.99 8.66
C ASP A 9 -3.24 1.67 8.35
N CYS A 10 -3.29 2.99 8.28
CA CYS A 10 -4.41 3.62 7.62
C CYS A 10 -3.88 4.44 6.39
N ASN A 11 -2.57 4.67 6.22
CA ASN A 11 -2.04 5.64 5.26
C ASN A 11 -2.17 5.10 3.84
N ARG A 12 -3.06 5.70 3.04
CA ARG A 12 -3.37 5.25 1.67
C ARG A 12 -2.12 5.05 0.82
N MET A 13 -1.13 5.92 0.94
CA MET A 13 0.11 5.82 0.16
C MET A 13 0.93 4.58 0.51
N GLU A 14 1.06 4.26 1.79
CA GLU A 14 1.85 3.11 2.25
C GLU A 14 1.22 1.78 1.80
N ASN A 15 -0.11 1.73 1.77
CA ASN A 15 -0.83 0.57 1.28
C ASN A 15 -0.73 0.41 -0.24
N MET A 16 -0.79 1.53 -0.96
CA MET A 16 -0.53 1.53 -2.40
C MET A 16 0.87 1.02 -2.70
N TRP A 17 1.89 1.46 -1.95
CA TRP A 17 3.24 0.95 -2.08
C TRP A 17 3.32 -0.55 -1.84
N ARG A 18 2.57 -1.09 -0.89
CA ARG A 18 2.54 -2.53 -0.63
C ARG A 18 1.96 -3.34 -1.80
N ILE A 19 0.97 -2.78 -2.51
CA ILE A 19 0.39 -3.37 -3.73
C ILE A 19 1.40 -3.36 -4.88
N VAL A 20 2.23 -2.32 -4.96
CA VAL A 20 3.23 -2.15 -6.04
C VAL A 20 4.49 -2.97 -5.78
N VAL A 21 5.01 -3.00 -4.54
CA VAL A 21 6.27 -3.69 -4.21
C VAL A 21 6.17 -5.21 -4.41
N ARG A 22 5.01 -5.81 -4.09
CA ARG A 22 4.77 -7.26 -4.23
C ARG A 22 5.04 -7.78 -5.65
N PRO A 23 4.43 -7.24 -6.73
CA PRO A 23 4.73 -7.65 -8.09
C PRO A 23 6.08 -7.15 -8.62
N VAL A 24 6.60 -6.00 -8.15
CA VAL A 24 7.94 -5.51 -8.55
C VAL A 24 9.04 -6.52 -8.19
N TYR A 25 8.94 -7.11 -7.01
CA TYR A 25 9.91 -8.10 -6.48
C TYR A 25 9.39 -9.55 -6.53
N ALA A 26 8.32 -9.81 -7.28
CA ALA A 26 7.82 -11.17 -7.48
C ALA A 26 8.93 -12.09 -8.03
N ASP A 27 8.84 -13.38 -7.72
CA ASP A 27 9.80 -14.39 -8.15
C ASP A 27 11.25 -14.10 -7.74
N ASN A 28 11.44 -13.39 -6.61
CA ASN A 28 12.73 -12.94 -6.09
C ASN A 28 13.52 -12.06 -7.07
N LYS A 29 12.83 -11.34 -7.97
CA LYS A 29 13.47 -10.43 -8.93
C LYS A 29 14.37 -9.43 -8.22
N GLN A 30 15.62 -9.36 -8.67
CA GLN A 30 16.60 -8.37 -8.22
C GLN A 30 16.90 -7.39 -9.36
N PHE A 31 17.30 -6.18 -9.00
CA PHE A 31 17.61 -5.12 -9.95
C PHE A 31 19.09 -4.74 -9.82
N SER A 32 19.78 -4.58 -10.95
CA SER A 32 21.22 -4.26 -10.95
C SER A 32 21.50 -2.76 -11.13
N SER A 33 20.44 -1.95 -11.30
CA SER A 33 20.52 -0.49 -11.37
C SER A 33 19.24 0.17 -10.90
N ASP A 34 19.36 1.39 -10.37
CA ASP A 34 18.22 2.23 -9.99
C ASP A 34 17.27 2.46 -11.17
N GLU A 35 17.80 2.52 -12.38
CA GLU A 35 17.02 2.82 -13.59
C GLU A 35 16.15 1.64 -14.00
N GLU A 36 16.62 0.42 -13.77
CA GLU A 36 15.84 -0.79 -13.97
C GLU A 36 14.70 -0.90 -12.94
N LEU A 37 15.01 -0.61 -11.67
CA LEU A 37 14.02 -0.60 -10.60
C LEU A 37 12.94 0.46 -10.84
N LYS A 38 13.32 1.69 -11.20
CA LYS A 38 12.36 2.78 -11.51
C LYS A 38 11.42 2.38 -12.64
N ARG A 39 11.95 1.79 -13.72
CA ARG A 39 11.11 1.31 -14.84
C ARG A 39 10.13 0.23 -14.40
N ALA A 40 10.57 -0.73 -13.58
CA ALA A 40 9.69 -1.78 -13.08
C ALA A 40 8.59 -1.23 -12.16
N VAL A 41 8.92 -0.29 -11.28
CA VAL A 41 7.96 0.39 -10.40
C VAL A 41 6.91 1.13 -11.22
N VAL A 42 7.32 1.93 -12.22
CA VAL A 42 6.40 2.65 -13.10
C VAL A 42 5.52 1.69 -13.89
N ALA A 43 6.10 0.62 -14.46
CA ALA A 43 5.34 -0.37 -15.22
C ALA A 43 4.28 -1.08 -14.36
N VAL A 44 4.58 -1.39 -13.09
CA VAL A 44 3.59 -1.96 -12.17
C VAL A 44 2.54 -0.92 -11.79
N TRP A 45 2.97 0.30 -11.48
CA TRP A 45 2.08 1.40 -11.09
C TRP A 45 1.02 1.68 -12.16
N ASP A 46 1.44 1.76 -13.42
CA ASP A 46 0.55 2.03 -14.56
C ASP A 46 -0.43 0.88 -14.84
N ASN A 47 -0.14 -0.33 -14.33
CA ASN A 47 -1.00 -1.50 -14.46
C ASN A 47 -1.93 -1.72 -13.26
N VAL A 48 -1.86 -0.89 -12.22
CA VAL A 48 -2.80 -1.00 -11.09
C VAL A 48 -4.19 -0.60 -11.56
N SER A 49 -5.16 -1.51 -11.42
CA SER A 49 -6.53 -1.26 -11.86
C SER A 49 -7.26 -0.28 -10.95
N ASP A 50 -8.21 0.47 -11.54
CA ASP A 50 -9.13 1.33 -10.79
C ASP A 50 -9.90 0.59 -9.71
N GLU A 51 -10.19 -0.70 -9.90
CA GLU A 51 -10.86 -1.54 -8.92
C GLU A 51 -10.02 -1.71 -7.65
N VAL A 52 -8.71 -1.95 -7.80
CA VAL A 52 -7.78 -2.05 -6.67
C VAL A 52 -7.72 -0.72 -5.91
N ILE A 53 -7.67 0.41 -6.63
CA ILE A 53 -7.67 1.75 -6.03
C ILE A 53 -8.99 2.01 -5.28
N ARG A 54 -10.14 1.68 -5.88
CA ARG A 54 -11.46 1.83 -5.24
C ARG A 54 -11.60 0.95 -4.01
N SER A 55 -11.15 -0.29 -4.07
CA SER A 55 -11.13 -1.21 -2.93
C SER A 55 -10.27 -0.67 -1.79
N LEU A 56 -9.08 -0.16 -2.11
CA LEU A 56 -8.18 0.46 -1.13
C LEU A 56 -8.85 1.64 -0.43
N VAL A 57 -9.45 2.56 -1.20
CA VAL A 57 -10.17 3.72 -0.65
C VAL A 57 -11.40 3.30 0.15
N GLY A 58 -12.17 2.32 -0.34
CA GLY A 58 -13.35 1.79 0.33
C GLY A 58 -13.06 1.11 1.66
N SER A 59 -11.91 0.43 1.77
CA SER A 59 -11.48 -0.26 3.00
C SER A 59 -11.08 0.67 4.14
N MET A 60 -10.82 1.96 3.86
CA MET A 60 -10.34 2.94 4.85
C MET A 60 -11.26 3.08 6.05
N GLY A 61 -12.59 3.06 5.84
CA GLY A 61 -13.56 3.16 6.93
C GLY A 61 -13.36 2.03 7.93
N ASN A 62 -13.32 0.79 7.45
CA ASN A 62 -13.15 -0.41 8.27
C ASN A 62 -11.83 -0.37 9.05
N ARG A 63 -10.75 0.08 8.42
CA ARG A 63 -9.42 0.15 9.06
C ARG A 63 -9.37 1.16 10.20
N VAL A 64 -10.00 2.32 10.03
CA VAL A 64 -10.14 3.28 11.12
C VAL A 64 -10.92 2.67 12.27
N PHE A 65 -12.00 1.93 11.99
CA PHE A 65 -12.73 1.18 13.02
C PHE A 65 -11.86 0.12 13.71
N ASP A 66 -11.05 -0.62 12.95
CA ASP A 66 -10.15 -1.63 13.50
C ASP A 66 -9.07 -0.99 14.41
N VAL A 67 -8.47 0.13 14.01
CA VAL A 67 -7.51 0.86 14.86
C VAL A 67 -8.17 1.36 16.14
N ILE A 68 -9.41 1.85 16.06
CA ILE A 68 -10.19 2.22 17.25
C ILE A 68 -10.44 1.01 18.15
N ARG A 69 -10.78 -0.15 17.58
CA ARG A 69 -11.00 -1.40 18.33
C ARG A 69 -9.72 -1.86 19.03
N GLU A 70 -8.58 -1.73 18.37
CA GLU A 70 -7.26 -2.03 18.95
C GLU A 70 -6.73 -0.90 19.85
N ASN A 71 -7.55 0.09 20.20
CA ASN A 71 -7.22 1.22 21.06
C ASN A 71 -5.97 2.00 20.59
N GLY A 72 -5.87 2.21 19.27
CA GLY A 72 -4.72 2.84 18.62
C GLY A 72 -3.56 1.89 18.32
N GLY A 73 -3.70 0.60 18.62
CA GLY A 73 -2.73 -0.45 18.28
C GLY A 73 -2.64 -0.76 16.79
N PRO A 74 -1.60 -1.52 16.38
CA PRO A 74 -1.44 -1.96 15.00
C PRO A 74 -2.57 -2.89 14.58
N ILE A 75 -2.97 -2.81 13.32
CA ILE A 75 -3.98 -3.69 12.74
C ILE A 75 -3.34 -4.58 11.68
N ASP A 76 -3.76 -5.84 11.62
CA ASP A 76 -3.36 -6.72 10.53
C ASP A 76 -4.19 -6.37 9.29
N TYR A 77 -3.52 -5.77 8.31
CA TYR A 77 -4.08 -5.35 7.03
C TYR A 77 -3.25 -5.94 5.91
#